data_AF-A0A8J7GNE1-F1
#
_entry.id   AF-A0A8J7GNE1-F1
#
_cell.length_a   1.000
_cell.length_b   1.000
_cell.length_c   1.000
_cell.angle_alpha   90.00
_cell.angle_beta   90.00
_cell.angle_gamma   90.00
#
_symmetry.space_group_name_H-M   'P 1'
#
loop_
_entity.id
_entity.type
_entity.pdbx_description
1 polymer ?
#
loop_
_entity_poly.entity_id
_entity_poly.type
_entity_poly.pdbx_seq_one_letter_code
_entity_poly.pdbx_strand_id
1 'polypeptide(L)'
;MVPRTATALGRLDTRETGGLFRVRGLVLRADADYPYWLTPGVTYGLVHDGVSWTVSGGPWVAPGRVYRLWGSGVPACSVPTSHGVARLVPGLAYLARWGPGPGWRLWRLAR
;
A
#
# COMPACT_ATOMS: atom_id res chain seq x y z
N MET A 1 -3.50 11.18 -25.30
CA MET A 1 -3.31 10.84 -23.87
C MET A 1 -4.35 9.78 -23.53
N VAL A 2 -3.98 8.50 -23.54
CA VAL A 2 -4.95 7.42 -23.26
C VAL A 2 -5.26 7.46 -21.76
N PRO A 3 -6.54 7.46 -21.34
CA PRO A 3 -6.86 7.40 -19.92
C PRO A 3 -6.27 6.12 -19.34
N ARG A 4 -5.37 6.26 -18.34
CA ARG A 4 -4.88 5.12 -17.57
C ARG A 4 -6.05 4.54 -16.80
N THR A 5 -6.64 3.47 -17.30
CA THR A 5 -7.72 2.77 -16.62
C THR A 5 -7.17 2.18 -15.32
N ALA A 6 -7.79 2.52 -14.19
CA ALA A 6 -7.47 1.92 -12.90
C ALA A 6 -8.51 0.84 -12.57
N THR A 7 -8.06 -0.38 -12.24
CA THR A 7 -8.93 -1.46 -11.79
C THR A 7 -8.97 -1.47 -10.26
N ALA A 8 -10.16 -1.30 -9.67
CA ALA A 8 -10.32 -1.48 -8.23
C ALA A 8 -10.11 -2.97 -7.86
N LEU A 9 -9.23 -3.23 -6.89
CA LEU A 9 -8.95 -4.58 -6.40
C LEU A 9 -9.69 -4.93 -5.11
N GLY A 10 -10.14 -3.92 -4.36
CA GLY A 10 -10.92 -4.14 -3.14
C GLY A 10 -10.61 -3.12 -2.05
N ARG A 11 -11.22 -3.33 -0.89
CA ARG A 11 -10.90 -2.58 0.34
C ARG A 11 -9.76 -3.30 1.06
N LEU A 12 -8.70 -2.60 1.43
CA LEU A 12 -7.63 -3.14 2.27
C LEU A 12 -8.17 -3.51 3.66
N ASP A 13 -7.72 -4.63 4.20
CA ASP A 13 -8.02 -5.00 5.59
C ASP A 13 -7.10 -4.20 6.52
N THR A 14 -7.67 -3.16 7.13
CA THR A 14 -6.93 -2.23 7.97
C THR A 14 -7.42 -2.21 9.41
N ARG A 15 -6.51 -2.02 10.36
CA ARG A 15 -6.82 -1.67 11.75
C ARG A 15 -6.48 -0.20 11.99
N GLU A 16 -7.38 0.50 12.68
CA GLU A 16 -7.22 1.90 13.06
C GLU A 16 -6.78 2.04 14.52
N THR A 17 -5.93 3.02 14.81
CA THR A 17 -5.64 3.50 16.16
C THR A 17 -5.27 4.97 16.10
N GLY A 18 -6.05 5.85 16.74
CA GLY A 18 -5.76 7.28 16.80
C GLY A 18 -5.70 7.97 15.43
N GLY A 19 -6.58 7.61 14.49
CA GLY A 19 -6.61 8.17 13.13
C GLY A 19 -5.51 7.67 12.18
N LEU A 20 -4.63 6.78 12.67
CA LEU A 20 -3.63 6.11 11.86
C LEU A 20 -4.08 4.69 11.52
N PHE A 21 -3.78 4.26 10.30
CA PHE A 21 -4.19 2.97 9.78
C PHE A 21 -2.98 2.10 9.47
N ARG A 22 -3.14 0.81 9.76
CA ARG A 22 -2.21 -0.23 9.32
C ARG A 22 -2.94 -1.28 8.51
N VAL A 23 -2.32 -1.78 7.46
CA VAL A 23 -2.80 -2.97 6.76
C VAL A 23 -2.44 -4.19 7.61
N ARG A 24 -3.40 -5.11 7.86
CA ARG A 24 -3.16 -6.25 8.75
C ARG A 24 -2.00 -7.11 8.27
N GLY A 25 -1.20 -7.61 9.22
CA GLY A 25 -0.07 -8.50 8.92
C GLY A 25 1.07 -7.86 8.13
N LEU A 26 0.98 -6.56 7.83
CA LEU A 26 1.98 -5.83 7.07
C LEU A 26 2.58 -4.69 7.88
N VAL A 27 3.88 -4.48 7.67
CA VAL A 27 4.62 -3.33 8.16
C VAL A 27 5.36 -2.70 6.99
N LEU A 28 5.66 -1.43 7.14
CA LEU A 28 6.56 -0.75 6.23
C LEU A 28 7.95 -0.71 6.89
N ARG A 29 8.99 -1.13 6.17
CA ARG A 29 10.37 -1.15 6.67
C ARG A 29 11.24 -0.16 5.91
N ALA A 30 11.99 0.63 6.66
CA ALA A 30 13.16 1.35 6.18
C ALA A 30 14.28 1.16 7.22
N ASP A 31 14.65 2.21 7.95
CA ASP A 31 15.61 2.12 9.07
C ASP A 31 14.95 1.59 10.36
N ALA A 32 13.63 1.56 10.40
CA ALA A 32 12.80 0.99 11.45
C ALA A 32 11.52 0.38 10.85
N ASP A 33 10.75 -0.35 11.67
CA ASP A 33 9.45 -0.90 11.32
C ASP A 33 8.34 0.11 11.64
N TYR A 34 7.53 0.46 10.64
CA TYR A 34 6.39 1.37 10.72
C TYR A 34 5.09 0.56 10.55
N PRO A 35 4.44 0.14 11.64
CA PRO A 35 3.21 -0.63 11.54
C PRO A 35 2.06 0.23 11.04
N TYR A 36 1.95 1.48 11.46
CA TYR A 36 0.92 2.42 11.01
C TYR A 36 1.52 3.42 10.04
N TRP A 37 1.10 3.35 8.78
CA TRP A 37 1.69 4.14 7.69
C TRP A 37 0.64 4.69 6.71
N LEU A 38 -0.64 4.49 6.99
CA LEU A 38 -1.74 5.00 6.19
C LEU A 38 -2.48 6.12 6.95
N THR A 39 -2.61 7.29 6.33
CA THR A 39 -3.25 8.49 6.88
C THR A 39 -4.38 8.95 5.96
N PRO A 40 -5.63 9.13 6.44
CA PRO A 40 -6.73 9.58 5.59
C PRO A 40 -6.40 10.86 4.81
N GLY A 41 -6.93 10.98 3.59
CA GLY A 41 -6.61 12.09 2.68
C GLY A 41 -5.31 11.93 1.89
N VAL A 42 -4.44 10.99 2.26
CA VAL A 42 -3.21 10.69 1.52
C VAL A 42 -3.44 9.59 0.49
N THR A 43 -2.78 9.73 -0.67
CA THR A 43 -2.64 8.66 -1.67
C THR A 43 -1.24 8.07 -1.58
N TYR A 44 -1.17 6.75 -1.50
CA TYR A 44 0.07 5.98 -1.45
C TYR A 44 0.28 5.21 -2.75
N GLY A 45 1.49 5.26 -3.29
CA GLY A 45 1.91 4.46 -4.43
C GLY A 45 2.62 3.20 -3.99
N LEU A 46 2.36 2.09 -4.66
CA LEU A 46 3.10 0.84 -4.47
C LEU A 46 3.69 0.38 -5.82
N VAL A 47 5.00 0.20 -5.87
CA VAL A 47 5.75 -0.22 -7.07
C VAL A 47 6.82 -1.22 -6.68
N HIS A 48 6.99 -2.26 -7.49
CA HIS A 48 8.06 -3.23 -7.31
C HIS A 48 9.38 -2.72 -7.90
N ASP A 49 10.45 -2.66 -7.11
CA ASP A 49 11.78 -2.16 -7.51
C ASP A 49 12.72 -3.25 -8.04
N GLY A 50 12.27 -4.51 -8.05
CA GLY A 50 13.08 -5.69 -8.38
C GLY A 50 13.48 -6.51 -7.16
N VAL A 51 13.40 -5.92 -5.95
CA VAL A 51 13.67 -6.58 -4.68
C VAL A 51 12.38 -6.78 -3.89
N SER A 52 11.56 -5.74 -3.77
CA SER A 52 10.30 -5.78 -3.03
C SER A 52 9.33 -4.69 -3.51
N TRP A 53 8.15 -4.63 -2.89
CA TRP A 53 7.21 -3.54 -3.05
C TRP A 53 7.65 -2.34 -2.24
N THR A 54 8.00 -1.28 -2.95
CA THR A 54 8.27 0.04 -2.36
C THR A 54 6.97 0.81 -2.21
N VAL A 55 6.86 1.57 -1.12
CA VAL A 55 5.72 2.43 -0.84
C VAL A 55 6.17 3.88 -0.83
N SER A 56 5.42 4.74 -1.49
CA SER A 56 5.62 6.18 -1.52
C SER A 56 4.33 6.92 -1.18
N GLY A 57 4.47 8.20 -0.80
CA GLY A 57 3.37 9.06 -0.38
C GLY A 57 3.22 9.15 1.14
N GLY A 58 2.59 10.24 1.60
CA GLY A 58 2.34 10.52 3.01
C GLY A 58 3.44 11.29 3.73
N PRO A 59 3.15 11.76 4.95
CA PRO A 59 4.00 12.72 5.68
C PRO A 59 5.25 12.08 6.31
N TRP A 60 5.31 10.74 6.40
CA TRP A 60 6.43 10.02 7.00
C TRP A 60 7.56 9.69 6.00
N VAL A 61 7.37 9.96 4.71
CA VAL A 61 8.36 9.69 3.66
C VAL A 61 9.46 10.74 3.72
N ALA A 62 10.69 10.29 3.95
CA ALA A 62 11.90 11.11 3.85
C ALA A 62 12.51 10.99 2.44
N PRO A 63 12.99 12.09 1.83
CA PRO A 63 13.73 12.05 0.57
C PRO A 63 14.94 11.11 0.63
N GLY A 64 15.19 10.38 -0.47
CA GLY A 64 16.32 9.44 -0.57
C GLY A 64 16.17 8.13 0.20
N ARG A 65 15.10 7.97 1.00
CA ARG A 65 14.85 6.74 1.76
C ARG A 65 13.84 5.85 1.04
N VAL A 66 14.16 4.55 0.95
CA VAL A 66 13.27 3.55 0.33
C VAL A 66 12.53 2.79 1.41
N TYR A 67 11.20 2.82 1.33
CA TYR A 67 10.34 2.15 2.28
C TYR A 67 9.68 0.94 1.63
N ARG A 68 9.80 -0.23 2.24
CA ARG A 68 9.39 -1.51 1.66
C ARG A 68 8.29 -2.18 2.45
N LEU A 69 7.38 -2.85 1.76
CA LEU A 69 6.31 -3.60 2.38
C LEU A 69 6.79 -5.00 2.79
N TRP A 70 6.54 -5.38 4.04
CA TRP A 70 6.91 -6.66 4.62
C TRP A 70 5.73 -7.31 5.32
N GLY A 71 5.68 -8.64 5.30
CA GLY A 71 4.70 -9.44 6.04
C GLY A 71 5.34 -10.72 6.58
N SER A 72 5.01 -11.11 7.81
CA SER A 72 5.57 -12.31 8.47
C SER A 72 7.10 -12.43 8.40
N GLY A 73 7.80 -11.30 8.47
CA GLY A 73 9.27 -11.27 8.44
C GLY A 73 9.91 -11.43 7.06
N VAL A 74 9.14 -11.47 5.97
CA VAL A 74 9.65 -11.53 4.58
C VAL A 74 9.09 -10.38 3.73
N PRO A 75 9.71 -10.05 2.57
CA PRO A 75 9.13 -9.14 1.60
C PRO A 75 7.69 -9.54 1.25
N ALA A 76 6.75 -8.58 1.32
CA ALA A 76 5.36 -8.88 1.00
C ALA A 76 5.21 -9.21 -0.48
N CYS A 77 4.38 -10.19 -0.84
CA CYS A 77 3.99 -10.46 -2.24
C CYS A 77 2.50 -10.24 -2.49
N SER A 78 1.78 -9.83 -1.45
CA SER A 78 0.33 -9.65 -1.45
C SER A 78 -0.11 -8.71 -0.35
N VAL A 79 -1.31 -8.14 -0.50
CA VAL A 79 -1.96 -7.34 0.54
C VAL A 79 -3.31 -7.94 0.92
N PRO A 80 -3.64 -8.02 2.22
CA PRO A 80 -4.95 -8.47 2.64
C PRO A 80 -6.02 -7.41 2.34
N THR A 81 -7.18 -7.91 1.94
CA THR A 81 -8.36 -7.15 1.56
C THR A 81 -9.59 -7.72 2.25
N SER A 82 -10.70 -6.98 2.24
CA SER A 82 -11.99 -7.44 2.79
C SER A 82 -12.54 -8.71 2.13
N HIS A 83 -12.03 -9.12 0.97
CA HIS A 83 -12.49 -10.30 0.22
C HIS A 83 -11.43 -11.41 0.15
N GLY A 84 -10.37 -11.33 0.96
CA GLY A 84 -9.25 -12.28 0.93
C GLY A 84 -7.93 -11.58 0.64
N VAL A 85 -7.07 -12.18 -0.18
CA VAL A 85 -5.71 -11.68 -0.42
C VAL A 85 -5.58 -11.22 -1.88
N ALA A 86 -5.12 -9.98 -2.07
CA ALA A 86 -4.76 -9.46 -3.39
C ALA A 86 -3.26 -9.66 -3.65
N ARG A 87 -2.92 -10.55 -4.59
CA ARG A 87 -1.53 -10.75 -5.03
C ARG A 87 -1.04 -9.52 -5.80
N LEU A 88 0.14 -9.03 -5.42
CA LEU A 88 0.81 -7.96 -6.14
C LEU A 88 1.69 -8.56 -7.23
N VAL A 89 1.67 -7.97 -8.43
CA VAL A 89 2.30 -8.51 -9.64
C VAL A 89 3.42 -7.57 -10.08
N PRO A 90 4.70 -8.01 -10.05
CA PRO A 90 5.82 -7.18 -10.45
C PRO A 90 5.61 -6.51 -11.81
N GLY A 91 6.03 -5.26 -11.89
CA GLY A 91 5.88 -4.45 -13.09
C GLY A 91 4.50 -3.81 -13.28
N LEU A 92 3.54 -4.04 -12.37
CA LEU A 92 2.33 -3.22 -12.24
C LEU A 92 2.51 -2.22 -11.09
N ALA A 93 1.84 -1.08 -11.21
CA ALA A 93 1.76 -0.08 -10.16
C ALA A 93 0.39 -0.14 -9.48
N TYR A 94 0.37 0.18 -8.19
CA TYR A 94 -0.86 0.20 -7.42
C TYR A 94 -0.99 1.51 -6.65
N LEU A 95 -2.22 1.91 -6.38
CA LEU A 95 -2.55 3.02 -5.49
C LEU A 95 -3.36 2.52 -4.32
N ALA A 96 -3.02 2.97 -3.12
CA ALA A 96 -3.86 2.89 -1.95
C ALA A 96 -4.31 4.32 -1.57
N ARG A 97 -5.61 4.57 -1.54
CA ARG A 97 -6.19 5.84 -1.06
C ARG A 97 -7.46 5.58 -0.27
N TRP A 98 -7.84 6.52 0.57
CA TRP A 98 -9.14 6.49 1.22
C TRP A 98 -10.25 6.52 0.17
N GLY A 99 -11.23 5.61 0.29
CA GLY A 99 -12.35 5.52 -0.65
C GLY A 99 -13.45 6.56 -0.35
N PRO A 100 -14.44 6.70 -1.25
CA PRO A 100 -15.65 7.50 -1.01
C PRO A 100 -16.59 6.90 0.06
N GLY A 101 -16.28 5.71 0.59
CA GLY A 101 -16.89 5.12 1.77
C GLY A 101 -15.81 4.80 2.82
N PRO A 102 -16.19 4.33 4.02
CA PRO A 102 -15.22 4.08 5.08
C PRO A 102 -14.18 3.03 4.65
N GLY A 103 -12.91 3.43 4.65
CA GLY A 103 -11.77 2.53 4.51
C GLY A 103 -10.87 2.76 3.29
N TRP A 104 -9.72 2.09 3.35
CA TRP A 104 -8.69 2.13 2.33
C TRP A 104 -9.04 1.22 1.17
N ARG A 105 -8.88 1.74 -0.04
CA ARG A 105 -9.12 1.01 -1.28
C ARG A 105 -7.81 0.83 -2.02
N LEU A 106 -7.66 -0.31 -2.69
CA LEU A 106 -6.52 -0.62 -3.53
C LEU A 106 -6.96 -0.60 -4.99
N TRP A 107 -6.19 0.08 -5.83
CA TRP A 107 -6.35 0.09 -7.27
C TRP A 107 -5.08 -0.39 -7.94
N ARG A 108 -5.23 -1.15 -9.01
CA ARG A 108 -4.17 -1.48 -9.95
C ARG A 108 -4.22 -0.49 -11.10
N LEU A 109 -3.09 0.11 -11.42
CA LEU A 109 -2.96 1.02 -12.56
C LEU A 109 -2.65 0.20 -13.83
N ALA A 110 -3.32 0.52 -14.93
CA ALA A 110 -2.90 0.04 -16.24
C ALA A 110 -1.48 0.55 -16.57
N ARG A 111 -0.72 -0.29 -17.28
CA ARG A 111 0.57 0.10 -17.86
C ARG A 111 0.38 1.16 -18.94
#